data_AF-K0TJF0-F1
#
_entry.id   AF-K0TJF0-F1
#
_cell.length_a   1.000
_cell.length_b   1.000
_cell.length_c   1.000
_cell.angle_alpha   90.00
_cell.angle_beta   90.00
_cell.angle_gamma   90.00
#
_symmetry.space_group_name_H-M   'P 1'
#
loop_
_entity.id
_entity.type
_entity.pdbx_description
1 polymer ?
#
loop_
_entity_poly.entity_id
_entity_poly.type
_entity_poly.pdbx_seq_one_letter_code
_entity_poly.pdbx_strand_id
1 'polypeptide(L)'
;SEIGSANTSQNIDGLEAVAGVNPERLVEAHGHFRSASCIECGTEHDPDDCKTSMLERGEAPECEACGGQVKPSIVFFGDLMPTRYNGDEEILQFEAHLSQH
;
A
#
# COMPACT_ATOMS: atom_id res chain seq x y z
N SER A 1 22.77 3.12 -18.89
CA SER A 1 21.63 4.02 -18.69
C SER A 1 21.53 4.26 -17.19
N GLU A 2 21.60 5.50 -16.75
CA GLU A 2 21.54 5.87 -15.34
C GLU A 2 20.22 5.37 -14.75
N ILE A 3 20.28 4.39 -13.83
CA ILE A 3 19.17 4.10 -12.93
C ILE A 3 19.12 5.30 -11.99
N GLY A 4 18.45 6.36 -12.41
CA GLY A 4 18.42 7.59 -11.64
C GLY A 4 17.63 7.37 -10.35
N SER A 5 18.26 7.58 -9.19
CA SER A 5 17.74 7.39 -7.84
C SER A 5 16.20 7.44 -7.71
N ALA A 6 15.60 6.33 -7.27
CA ALA A 6 14.20 6.29 -6.86
C ALA A 6 14.04 6.92 -5.47
N ASN A 7 12.96 7.67 -5.27
CA ASN A 7 12.48 8.11 -3.96
C ASN A 7 11.64 6.97 -3.37
N THR A 8 12.17 6.28 -2.38
CA THR A 8 11.47 5.21 -1.68
C THR A 8 10.98 5.72 -0.33
N SER A 9 9.67 5.68 -0.11
CA SER A 9 9.04 6.05 1.16
C SER A 9 8.42 4.83 1.83
N GLN A 10 8.62 4.72 3.14
CA GLN A 10 7.92 3.77 4.01
C GLN A 10 6.67 4.39 4.64
N ASN A 11 6.46 5.70 4.45
CA ASN A 11 5.29 6.39 4.96
C ASN A 11 4.08 6.06 4.09
N ILE A 12 2.92 6.00 4.72
CA ILE A 12 1.62 5.75 4.05
C ILE A 12 0.76 7.01 3.94
N ASP A 13 1.29 8.16 4.41
CA ASP A 13 0.60 9.45 4.39
C ASP A 13 0.44 10.04 2.97
N GLY A 14 1.28 9.60 2.03
CA GLY A 14 1.25 10.03 0.63
C GLY A 14 1.74 11.46 0.40
N LEU A 15 2.47 12.06 1.35
CA LEU A 15 2.95 13.44 1.23
C LEU A 15 3.92 13.63 0.07
N GLU A 16 4.67 12.60 -0.32
CA GLU A 16 5.56 12.63 -1.48
C GLU A 16 4.78 12.83 -2.78
N ALA A 17 3.62 12.18 -2.91
CA ALA A 17 2.73 12.37 -4.06
C ALA A 17 2.15 13.78 -4.08
N VAL A 18 1.72 14.29 -2.92
CA VAL A 18 1.19 15.67 -2.77
C VAL A 18 2.27 16.71 -3.08
N ALA A 19 3.53 16.45 -2.69
CA ALA A 19 4.68 17.29 -2.98
C ALA A 19 5.09 17.26 -4.47
N GLY A 20 4.46 16.41 -5.29
CA GLY A 20 4.70 16.32 -6.73
C GLY A 20 5.94 15.51 -7.10
N VAL A 21 6.38 14.56 -6.26
CA VAL A 21 7.41 13.60 -6.66
C VAL A 21 6.92 12.82 -7.88
N ASN A 22 7.78 12.69 -8.89
CA ASN A 22 7.44 11.98 -10.12
C ASN A 22 7.00 10.54 -9.78
N PRO A 23 5.77 10.11 -10.13
CA PRO A 23 5.26 8.78 -9.84
C PRO A 23 6.11 7.63 -10.42
N GLU A 24 6.84 7.86 -11.51
CA GLU A 24 7.75 6.85 -12.10
C GLU A 24 9.01 6.62 -11.25
N ARG A 25 9.29 7.53 -10.32
CA ARG A 25 10.45 7.50 -9.43
C ARG A 25 10.05 7.44 -7.97
N LEU A 26 8.76 7.22 -7.67
CA LEU A 26 8.24 7.11 -6.30
C LEU A 26 7.89 5.64 -6.02
N VAL A 27 8.49 5.09 -4.96
CA VAL A 27 8.20 3.76 -4.44
C VAL A 27 7.61 3.91 -3.04
N GLU A 28 6.30 3.68 -2.91
CA GLU A 28 5.62 3.66 -1.62
C GLU A 28 5.63 2.23 -1.08
N ALA A 29 6.67 1.89 -0.32
CA ALA A 29 6.96 0.53 0.12
C ALA A 29 5.80 -0.08 0.90
N HIS A 30 5.12 0.71 1.75
CA HIS A 30 3.97 0.27 2.54
C HIS A 30 2.62 0.66 1.93
N GLY A 31 2.61 1.12 0.68
CA GLY A 31 1.40 1.54 -0.01
C GLY A 31 0.86 2.90 0.47
N HIS A 32 -0.44 3.12 0.27
CA HIS A 32 -1.09 4.41 0.49
C HIS A 32 -2.61 4.28 0.72
N PHE A 33 -3.23 5.34 1.27
CA PHE A 33 -4.69 5.40 1.46
C PHE A 33 -5.49 5.88 0.24
N ARG A 34 -4.85 6.25 -0.87
CA ARG A 34 -5.54 6.83 -2.05
C ARG A 34 -6.39 5.85 -2.86
N SER A 35 -6.39 4.57 -2.53
CA SER A 35 -7.21 3.55 -3.20
C SER A 35 -7.57 2.44 -2.21
N ALA A 36 -8.68 1.76 -2.49
CA ALA A 36 -9.14 0.59 -1.76
C ALA A 36 -9.70 -0.45 -2.73
N SER A 37 -9.57 -1.72 -2.38
CA SER A 37 -10.07 -2.83 -3.20
C SER A 37 -10.52 -4.00 -2.35
N CYS A 38 -11.46 -4.79 -2.86
CA CYS A 38 -11.85 -6.04 -2.22
C CYS A 38 -10.71 -7.06 -2.28
N ILE A 39 -10.40 -7.69 -1.15
CA ILE A 39 -9.34 -8.70 -1.07
C ILE A 39 -9.68 -9.99 -1.82
N GLU A 40 -10.97 -10.27 -2.00
CA GLU A 40 -11.45 -11.51 -2.63
C GLU A 40 -11.60 -11.37 -4.15
N CYS A 41 -12.29 -10.32 -4.60
CA CYS A 41 -12.64 -10.17 -6.02
C CYS A 41 -11.87 -9.05 -6.74
N GLY A 42 -11.09 -8.25 -6.01
CA GLY A 42 -10.30 -7.14 -6.56
C GLY A 42 -11.13 -5.93 -7.01
N THR A 43 -12.45 -5.91 -6.77
CA THR A 43 -13.30 -4.75 -7.13
C THR A 43 -12.79 -3.50 -6.42
N GLU A 44 -12.66 -2.40 -7.16
CA GLU A 44 -12.25 -1.11 -6.61
C GLU A 44 -13.39 -0.48 -5.80
N HIS A 45 -13.02 0.19 -4.71
CA HIS A 45 -13.94 0.89 -3.83
C HIS A 45 -13.43 2.29 -3.53
N ASP A 46 -14.35 3.17 -3.15
CA ASP A 46 -14.00 4.52 -2.72
C ASP A 46 -13.14 4.45 -1.44
N PRO A 47 -11.89 4.97 -1.47
CA PRO A 47 -11.02 4.97 -0.30
C PRO A 47 -11.55 5.84 0.85
N ASP A 48 -12.33 6.88 0.57
CA ASP A 48 -12.91 7.73 1.62
C ASP A 48 -14.02 6.98 2.36
N ASP A 49 -14.89 6.25 1.66
CA ASP A 49 -15.90 5.39 2.28
C ASP A 49 -15.26 4.28 3.12
N CYS A 50 -14.18 3.67 2.60
CA CYS A 50 -13.37 2.70 3.33
C CYS A 50 -12.82 3.32 4.63
N LYS A 51 -12.24 4.52 4.55
CA LYS A 51 -11.68 5.24 5.70
C LYS A 51 -12.73 5.62 6.73
N THR A 52 -13.88 6.15 6.30
CA THR A 52 -15.01 6.47 7.19
C THR A 52 -15.52 5.22 7.90
N SER A 53 -15.65 4.08 7.20
CA SER A 53 -16.04 2.81 7.82
C SER A 53 -15.10 2.42 8.95
N MET A 54 -13.79 2.48 8.69
CA MET A 54 -12.77 2.03 9.64
C MET A 54 -12.58 2.99 10.81
N LEU A 55 -12.52 4.31 10.55
CA LEU A 55 -12.12 5.30 11.55
C LEU A 55 -13.29 5.90 12.31
N GLU A 56 -14.43 6.12 11.66
CA GLU A 56 -15.59 6.77 12.29
C GLU A 56 -16.58 5.76 12.83
N ARG A 57 -16.83 4.67 12.10
CA ARG A 57 -17.76 3.61 12.52
C ARG A 57 -17.08 2.47 13.29
N GLY A 58 -15.77 2.27 13.11
CA GLY A 58 -15.05 1.15 13.70
C GLY A 58 -15.44 -0.20 13.08
N GLU A 59 -15.88 -0.18 11.82
CA GLU A 59 -16.40 -1.33 11.09
C GLU A 59 -15.43 -1.72 9.95
N ALA A 60 -15.34 -3.03 9.67
CA ALA A 60 -14.64 -3.51 8.49
C ALA A 60 -15.51 -3.26 7.24
N PRO A 61 -15.03 -2.52 6.23
CA PRO A 61 -15.82 -2.25 5.05
C PRO A 61 -16.04 -3.53 4.23
N GLU A 62 -17.25 -3.71 3.73
CA GLU A 62 -17.70 -4.91 3.00
C GLU A 62 -17.88 -4.59 1.51
N CYS A 63 -17.54 -5.55 0.66
CA CYS A 63 -17.66 -5.44 -0.78
C CYS A 63 -19.10 -5.73 -1.20
N GLU A 64 -19.78 -4.73 -1.76
CA GLU A 64 -21.16 -4.87 -2.26
C GLU A 64 -21.30 -5.92 -3.39
N ALA A 65 -20.21 -6.26 -4.09
CA ALA A 65 -20.23 -7.21 -5.20
C ALA A 65 -20.16 -8.68 -4.77
N CYS A 66 -19.47 -8.99 -3.67
CA CYS A 66 -19.23 -10.39 -3.26
C CYS A 66 -19.35 -10.67 -1.75
N GLY A 67 -19.57 -9.66 -0.91
CA GLY A 67 -19.59 -9.78 0.55
C GLY A 67 -18.21 -9.96 1.20
N GLY A 68 -17.12 -9.88 0.43
CA GLY A 68 -15.75 -9.94 0.95
C GLY A 68 -15.33 -8.66 1.64
N GLN A 69 -14.17 -8.65 2.31
CA GLN A 69 -13.65 -7.44 2.94
C GLN A 69 -12.97 -6.50 1.94
N VAL A 70 -13.16 -5.20 2.14
CA VAL A 70 -12.48 -4.14 1.40
C VAL A 70 -11.28 -3.68 2.21
N LYS A 71 -10.14 -3.51 1.55
CA LYS A 71 -8.90 -3.06 2.19
C LYS A 71 -8.32 -1.86 1.45
N PRO A 72 -7.85 -0.81 2.15
CA PRO A 72 -7.04 0.22 1.52
C PRO A 72 -5.75 -0.39 0.97
N SER A 73 -5.15 0.25 -0.03
CA SER A 73 -3.91 -0.19 -0.69
C SER A 73 -2.66 0.06 0.16
N ILE A 74 -2.71 -0.34 1.42
CA ILE A 74 -1.60 -0.37 2.37
C ILE A 74 -1.15 -1.81 2.60
N VAL A 75 0.13 -2.00 2.89
CA VAL A 75 0.72 -3.29 3.22
C VAL A 75 0.58 -3.51 4.74
N PHE A 76 -0.09 -4.59 5.14
CA PHE A 76 -0.11 -5.04 6.53
C PHE A 76 0.99 -6.08 6.78
N PHE A 77 1.30 -6.37 8.05
CA PHE A 77 2.21 -7.46 8.39
C PHE A 77 1.72 -8.79 7.81
N GLY A 78 2.56 -9.43 6.98
CA GLY A 78 2.24 -10.68 6.29
C GLY A 78 1.70 -10.52 4.86
N ASP A 79 1.44 -9.28 4.41
CA ASP A 79 1.11 -9.01 3.00
C ASP A 79 2.35 -9.09 2.10
N LEU A 80 2.13 -9.34 0.81
CA LEU A 80 3.18 -9.22 -0.19
C LEU A 80 3.52 -7.74 -0.42
N MET A 81 4.81 -7.45 -0.53
CA MET A 81 5.28 -6.12 -0.93
C MET A 81 4.82 -5.77 -2.36
N PRO A 82 4.55 -4.49 -2.66
CA PRO A 82 4.13 -4.07 -4.00
C PRO A 82 5.14 -4.50 -5.07
N THR A 83 4.67 -4.87 -6.26
CA THR A 83 5.54 -5.40 -7.34
C THR A 83 6.70 -4.48 -7.73
N ARG A 84 6.55 -3.15 -7.58
CA ARG A 84 7.63 -2.18 -7.83
C ARG A 84 8.76 -2.22 -6.80
N TYR A 85 8.52 -2.80 -5.64
CA TYR A 85 9.54 -3.13 -4.63
C TYR A 85 10.27 -4.44 -4.98
N ASN A 86 9.55 -5.41 -5.54
CA ASN A 86 10.08 -6.73 -5.91
C ASN A 86 10.93 -6.72 -7.21
N GLY A 87 11.24 -5.54 -7.77
CA GLY A 87 12.09 -5.37 -8.94
C GLY A 87 13.59 -5.31 -8.65
N ASP A 88 13.96 -5.11 -7.38
CA ASP A 88 15.35 -5.09 -6.91
C ASP A 88 15.51 -6.21 -5.85
N GLU A 89 16.17 -7.32 -6.22
CA GLU A 89 16.40 -8.49 -5.36
C GLU A 89 17.13 -8.18 -4.03
N GLU A 90 17.66 -6.95 -3.86
CA GLU A 90 18.43 -6.54 -2.69
C GLU A 90 17.60 -6.15 -1.45
N ILE A 91 16.28 -5.90 -1.59
CA ILE A 91 15.49 -5.40 -0.45
C ILE A 91 14.72 -6.50 0.32
N LEU A 92 14.80 -7.75 -0.15
CA LEU A 92 14.27 -8.92 0.58
C LEU A 92 15.06 -9.27 1.85
N GLN A 93 16.25 -8.69 2.07
CA GLN A 93 17.12 -9.06 3.20
C GLN A 93 16.96 -8.20 4.46
N PHE A 94 16.25 -7.07 4.42
CA PHE A 94 16.23 -6.15 5.57
C PHE A 94 15.29 -6.60 6.70
N GLU A 95 14.13 -7.19 6.37
CA GLU A 95 13.18 -7.63 7.41
C GLU A 95 13.54 -8.98 8.05
N ALA A 96 14.32 -9.83 7.36
CA ALA A 96 14.78 -11.08 7.92
C ALA A 96 15.73 -10.89 9.12
N HIS A 97 16.46 -9.76 9.17
CA HIS A 97 17.48 -9.51 10.21
C HIS A 97 16.88 -8.99 11.53
N LEU A 98 15.70 -8.37 11.50
CA LEU A 98 15.03 -7.85 12.70
C LEU A 98 14.25 -8.93 13.47
N SER A 99 14.10 -10.12 12.90
CA SER A 99 13.50 -11.28 13.59
C SER A 99 14.46 -12.06 14.49
N GLN A 100 15.75 -11.67 14.52
CA GLN A 100 16.80 -12.39 15.26
C GLN A 100 17.39 -11.62 16.46
N HIS A 101 16.81 -10.47 16.84
CA HIS A 101 17.18 -9.74 18.06
C HIS A 101 15.97 -9.24 18.83
#